data_AF-A0A1G1B1I5-F1
#
_entry.id   AF-A0A1G1B1I5-F1
#
_cell.length_a   1.000
_cell.length_b   1.000
_cell.length_c   1.000
_cell.angle_alpha   90.00
_cell.angle_beta   90.00
_cell.angle_gamma   90.00
#
_symmetry.space_group_name_H-M   'P 1'
#
loop_
_entity.id
_entity.type
_entity.pdbx_description
1 polymer ?
#
loop_
_entity_poly.entity_id
_entity_poly.type
_entity_poly.pdbx_seq_one_letter_code
_entity_poly.pdbx_strand_id
1 'polypeptide(L)'
;MGLRDLLKYLLPILLLFFGMAQYNIYQRSLERKAAQKALQASEAHLRLSQASGGVGTWEANLINHTQTWSENCITMLGFPALAKPTWNDFIALVHPERPTTCD
;
A
#
# COMPACT_ATOMS: atom_id res chain seq x y z
N MET A 1 -13.96 54.18 21.20
CA MET A 1 -14.62 52.98 20.64
C MET A 1 -14.37 51.83 21.61
N GLY A 2 -15.41 51.27 22.23
CA GLY A 2 -15.27 50.38 23.39
C GLY A 2 -14.99 48.92 23.00
N LEU A 3 -14.35 48.17 23.90
CA LEU A 3 -14.04 46.74 23.74
C LEU A 3 -15.27 45.89 23.32
N ARG A 4 -16.47 46.26 23.79
CA ARG A 4 -17.74 45.63 23.41
C ARG A 4 -18.10 45.81 21.93
N ASP A 5 -17.74 46.93 21.32
CA ASP A 5 -18.00 47.16 19.89
C ASP A 5 -17.01 46.39 19.02
N LEU A 6 -15.74 46.31 19.45
CA LEU A 6 -14.71 45.50 18.78
C LEU A 6 -15.07 44.00 18.79
N LEU A 7 -15.58 43.50 19.92
CA LEU A 7 -16.03 42.11 20.06
C LEU A 7 -17.23 41.77 19.14
N LYS A 8 -18.16 42.70 18.92
CA LYS A 8 -19.30 42.50 18.00
C LYS A 8 -18.87 42.26 16.56
N TYR A 9 -17.79 42.91 16.11
CA TYR A 9 -17.29 42.75 14.75
C TYR A 9 -16.32 41.57 14.60
N LEU A 10 -15.51 41.28 15.62
CA LEU A 10 -14.53 40.18 15.55
C LEU A 10 -15.15 38.80 15.79
N LEU A 11 -16.17 38.68 16.64
CA LEU A 11 -16.80 37.39 16.93
C LEU A 11 -17.36 36.67 15.68
N PRO A 12 -18.16 37.30 14.80
CA PRO A 12 -18.65 36.63 13.59
C PRO A 12 -17.51 36.24 12.64
N ILE A 13 -16.46 37.07 12.54
CA ILE A 13 -15.29 36.79 11.72
C ILE A 13 -14.56 35.54 12.26
N LEU A 14 -14.36 35.46 13.57
CA LEU A 14 -13.75 34.29 14.23
C LEU A 14 -14.60 33.03 14.06
N LEU A 15 -15.93 33.13 14.13
CA LEU A 15 -16.83 32.00 13.91
C LEU A 15 -16.77 31.50 12.45
N LEU A 16 -16.68 32.40 11.47
CA LEU A 16 -16.49 32.02 10.07
C LEU A 16 -15.13 31.35 9.86
N PHE A 17 -14.05 31.90 10.42
CA PHE A 17 -12.73 31.28 10.34
C PHE A 17 -12.70 29.91 11.00
N PHE A 18 -13.33 29.77 12.16
CA PHE A 18 -13.45 28.50 12.85
C PHE A 18 -14.26 27.48 12.04
N GLY A 19 -15.41 27.88 11.49
CA GLY A 19 -16.23 27.02 10.63
C GLY A 19 -15.50 26.57 9.36
N MET A 20 -14.76 27.48 8.71
CA MET A 20 -13.94 27.17 7.54
C MET A 20 -12.80 26.20 7.89
N ALA A 21 -12.15 26.38 9.05
CA ALA A 21 -11.12 25.45 9.52
C ALA A 21 -11.69 24.05 9.77
N GLN A 22 -12.84 23.95 10.45
CA GLN A 22 -13.55 22.69 10.69
C GLN A 22 -13.96 22.01 9.38
N TYR A 23 -14.52 22.77 8.43
CA TYR A 23 -14.94 22.26 7.13
C TYR A 23 -13.77 21.67 6.33
N ASN A 24 -12.65 22.39 6.25
CA ASN A 24 -11.45 21.90 5.55
C ASN A 24 -10.90 20.61 6.18
N ILE A 25 -10.90 20.50 7.51
CA ILE A 25 -10.46 19.28 8.21
C ILE A 25 -11.39 18.11 7.88
N TYR A 26 -12.71 18.34 7.90
CA TYR A 26 -13.69 17.33 7.56
C TYR A 26 -13.52 16.83 6.13
N GLN A 27 -13.36 17.74 5.16
CA GLN A 27 -13.17 17.40 3.75
C GLN A 27 -11.90 16.56 3.54
N ARG A 28 -10.77 16.97 4.10
CA ARG A 28 -9.52 16.19 4.02
C ARG A 28 -9.68 14.78 4.60
N SER A 29 -10.44 14.64 5.68
CA SER A 29 -10.70 13.31 6.28
C SER A 29 -11.57 12.44 5.37
N LEU A 30 -12.54 13.04 4.67
CA LEU A 30 -13.45 12.36 3.77
C LEU A 30 -12.73 11.92 2.50
N GLU A 31 -11.95 12.82 1.90
CA GLU A 31 -11.09 12.55 0.73
C GLU A 31 -10.10 11.43 1.02
N ARG A 32 -9.42 11.47 2.17
CA ARG A 32 -8.48 10.41 2.57
C ARG A 32 -9.18 9.06 2.68
N LYS A 33 -10.37 9.00 3.29
CA LYS A 33 -11.15 7.76 3.42
C LYS A 33 -11.61 7.24 2.06
N ALA A 34 -12.06 8.13 1.17
CA ALA A 34 -12.46 7.76 -0.18
C ALA A 34 -11.27 7.19 -0.98
N ALA A 35 -10.11 7.84 -0.93
CA ALA A 35 -8.89 7.37 -1.57
C ALA A 35 -8.43 6.01 -1.01
N GLN A 36 -8.47 5.83 0.31
CA GLN A 36 -8.13 4.54 0.93
C GLN A 36 -9.08 3.42 0.48
N LYS A 37 -10.39 3.68 0.41
CA LYS A 37 -11.37 2.70 -0.07
C LYS A 37 -11.16 2.36 -1.54
N ALA A 38 -10.85 3.35 -2.38
CA ALA A 38 -10.54 3.14 -3.79
C ALA A 38 -9.26 2.31 -3.97
N LEU A 39 -8.21 2.58 -3.18
CA LEU A 39 -6.98 1.81 -3.17
C LEU A 39 -7.26 0.35 -2.78
N GLN A 40 -7.98 0.11 -1.67
CA GLN A 40 -8.33 -1.24 -1.23
C GLN A 40 -9.14 -2.02 -2.27
N ALA A 41 -10.09 -1.37 -2.94
CA ALA A 41 -10.87 -1.99 -4.01
C ALA A 41 -9.99 -2.35 -5.22
N SER A 42 -9.07 -1.45 -5.60
CA SER A 42 -8.11 -1.70 -6.68
C SER A 42 -7.14 -2.84 -6.34
N GLU A 43 -6.62 -2.87 -5.12
CA GLU A 43 -5.73 -3.94 -4.63
C GLU A 43 -6.45 -5.29 -4.61
N ALA A 44 -7.70 -5.33 -4.14
CA ALA A 44 -8.51 -6.55 -4.14
C ALA A 44 -8.76 -7.06 -5.56
N HIS A 45 -9.07 -6.16 -6.50
CA HIS A 45 -9.29 -6.52 -7.90
C HIS A 45 -8.00 -6.98 -8.59
N LEU A 46 -6.87 -6.31 -8.32
CA LEU A 46 -5.55 -6.71 -8.81
C LEU A 46 -5.19 -8.11 -8.31
N ARG A 47 -5.33 -8.35 -7.01
CA ARG A 47 -5.05 -9.65 -6.40
C ARG A 47 -5.90 -10.76 -7.01
N LEU A 48 -7.20 -10.51 -7.22
CA LEU A 48 -8.08 -11.46 -7.88
C LEU A 48 -7.61 -11.76 -9.32
N SER A 49 -7.29 -10.71 -10.09
CA SER A 49 -6.81 -10.86 -11.47
C SER A 49 -5.49 -11.64 -11.53
N GLN A 50 -4.56 -11.36 -10.63
CA GLN A 50 -3.28 -12.08 -10.54
C GLN A 50 -3.48 -13.55 -10.16
N ALA A 51 -4.35 -13.83 -9.19
CA ALA A 51 -4.66 -15.20 -8.79
C ALA A 51 -5.31 -15.99 -9.93
N SER A 52 -6.31 -15.42 -10.61
CA SER A 52 -6.99 -16.08 -11.73
C SER A 52 -6.11 -16.19 -12.98
N GLY A 53 -5.21 -15.23 -13.20
CA GLY A 53 -4.30 -15.21 -14.34
C GLY A 53 -3.00 -16.02 -14.13
N GLY A 54 -2.78 -16.60 -12.95
CA GLY A 54 -1.53 -17.29 -12.64
C GLY A 54 -0.30 -16.37 -12.63
N VAL A 55 -0.46 -15.12 -12.18
CA VAL A 55 0.63 -14.13 -12.15
C VAL A 55 1.23 -14.06 -10.74
N GLY A 56 2.44 -14.55 -10.58
CA GLY A 56 3.25 -14.38 -9.37
C GLY A 56 4.28 -13.26 -9.55
N THR A 57 4.48 -12.45 -8.51
CA THR A 57 5.57 -11.45 -8.45
C THR A 57 6.61 -11.82 -7.40
N TRP A 58 7.84 -11.35 -7.63
CA TRP A 58 8.95 -11.42 -6.69
C TRP A 58 9.77 -10.14 -6.79
N GLU A 59 10.38 -9.73 -5.68
CA GLU A 59 11.21 -8.54 -5.59
C GLU A 59 12.52 -8.88 -4.88
N ALA A 60 13.64 -8.35 -5.38
CA ALA A 60 14.94 -8.49 -4.75
C ALA A 60 15.49 -7.12 -4.37
N ASN A 61 15.77 -6.92 -3.09
CA ASN A 61 16.54 -5.80 -2.59
C ASN A 61 18.01 -6.23 -2.54
N LEU A 62 18.80 -5.74 -3.49
CA LEU A 62 20.22 -6.10 -3.62
C LEU A 62 21.11 -5.45 -2.57
N ILE A 63 20.70 -4.33 -1.97
CA ILE A 63 21.46 -3.62 -0.93
C ILE A 63 21.36 -4.40 0.38
N ASN A 64 20.14 -4.84 0.73
CA ASN A 64 19.87 -5.57 1.96
C ASN A 64 19.96 -7.09 1.80
N HIS A 65 20.22 -7.56 0.57
CA HIS A 65 20.18 -8.97 0.18
C HIS A 65 18.89 -9.70 0.60
N THR A 66 17.75 -9.00 0.58
CA THR A 66 16.44 -9.57 0.93
C THR A 66 15.61 -9.82 -0.31
N GLN A 67 14.83 -10.89 -0.31
CA GLN A 67 13.90 -11.23 -1.38
C GLN A 67 12.50 -11.36 -0.81
N THR A 68 11.51 -10.86 -1.54
CA THR A 68 10.10 -10.93 -1.19
C THR A 68 9.38 -11.66 -2.31
N TRP A 69 8.65 -12.70 -1.96
CA TRP A 69 7.85 -13.47 -2.91
C TRP A 69 6.38 -13.24 -2.58
N SER A 70 5.58 -12.95 -3.60
CA SER A 70 4.14 -12.84 -3.43
C SER A 70 3.53 -14.19 -3.05
N GLU A 71 2.43 -14.17 -2.30
CA GLU A 71 1.68 -15.36 -1.89
C GLU A 71 1.29 -16.22 -3.11
N ASN A 72 0.83 -15.59 -4.19
CA ASN A 72 0.47 -16.30 -5.41
C ASN A 72 1.66 -17.02 -6.06
N CYS A 73 2.86 -16.42 -6.02
CA CYS A 73 4.08 -17.05 -6.53
C CYS A 73 4.47 -18.27 -5.71
N ILE A 74 4.38 -18.18 -4.37
CA ILE A 74 4.63 -19.29 -3.44
C ILE A 74 3.67 -20.45 -3.74
N THR A 75 2.37 -20.16 -3.85
CA THR A 75 1.35 -21.18 -4.15
C THR A 75 1.54 -21.81 -5.53
N MET A 76 1.78 -20.99 -6.56
CA MET A 76 1.91 -21.46 -7.94
C MET A 76 3.15 -22.35 -8.14
N LEU A 77 4.25 -22.02 -7.48
CA LEU A 77 5.50 -22.79 -7.54
C LEU A 77 5.51 -23.99 -6.57
N GLY A 78 4.48 -24.15 -5.74
CA GLY A 78 4.37 -25.26 -4.80
C GLY A 78 5.31 -25.15 -3.59
N PHE A 79 5.78 -23.95 -3.26
CA PHE A 79 6.52 -23.75 -2.02
C PHE A 79 5.58 -23.88 -0.80
N PRO A 80 6.06 -24.36 0.35
CA PRO A 80 5.29 -24.33 1.59
C PRO A 80 4.85 -22.90 1.92
N ALA A 81 3.61 -22.69 2.38
CA ALA A 81 3.04 -21.36 2.62
C ALA A 81 3.82 -20.49 3.63
N LEU A 82 4.66 -21.10 4.47
CA LEU A 82 5.54 -20.43 5.45
C LEU A 82 7.01 -20.39 5.01
N ALA A 83 7.34 -20.91 3.83
CA ALA A 83 8.68 -20.86 3.31
C ALA A 83 9.05 -19.41 2.96
N LYS A 84 10.30 -19.04 3.24
CA LYS A 84 10.94 -17.87 2.64
C LYS A 84 11.82 -18.39 1.50
N PRO A 85 11.25 -18.66 0.32
CA PRO A 85 12.03 -19.20 -0.77
C PRO A 85 13.16 -18.23 -1.12
N THR A 86 14.30 -18.80 -1.45
CA THR A 86 15.46 -18.07 -1.94
C THR A 86 15.53 -18.18 -3.45
N TRP A 87 16.32 -17.32 -4.07
CA TRP A 87 16.65 -17.42 -5.49
C TRP A 87 17.16 -18.81 -5.88
N ASN A 88 17.96 -19.45 -5.02
CA ASN A 88 18.48 -20.79 -5.29
C ASN A 88 17.36 -21.85 -5.27
N ASP A 89 16.39 -21.73 -4.36
CA ASP A 89 15.22 -22.63 -4.30
C ASP A 89 14.38 -22.52 -5.59
N PHE A 90 14.21 -21.30 -6.09
CA PHE A 90 13.52 -21.06 -7.36
C PHE A 90 14.29 -21.66 -8.56
N ILE A 91 15.60 -21.45 -8.64
CA ILE A 91 16.43 -22.01 -9.72
C ILE A 91 16.39 -23.55 -9.69
N ALA A 92 16.45 -24.17 -8.51
CA ALA A 92 16.36 -25.62 -8.37
C ALA A 92 15.02 -26.17 -8.87
N LEU A 93 13.93 -25.40 -8.74
CA LEU A 93 12.61 -25.79 -9.23
C LEU A 93 12.46 -25.60 -10.75
N VAL A 94 12.95 -24.49 -11.30
CA VAL A 94 12.78 -24.15 -12.73
C VAL A 94 13.78 -24.88 -13.62
N HIS A 95 14.99 -25.12 -13.14
CA HIS A 95 16.06 -25.79 -13.87
C HIS A 95 16.76 -26.84 -13.01
N PRO A 96 16.14 -28.02 -12.80
CA PRO A 96 16.67 -29.07 -11.93
C PRO A 96 18.02 -29.64 -12.39
N GLU A 97 18.39 -29.46 -13.67
CA GLU A 97 19.67 -29.92 -14.23
C GLU A 97 20.78 -28.86 -14.25
N ARG A 98 20.53 -27.64 -13.75
CA ARG A 98 21.54 -26.58 -13.81
C ARG A 98 22.68 -26.86 -12.81
N PRO A 99 23.95 -26.94 -13.23
CA PRO A 99 25.08 -27.04 -12.31
C PRO A 99 25.13 -25.83 -11.38
N THR A 100 25.37 -26.04 -10.09
CA THR A 100 25.40 -25.01 -9.05
C THR A 100 26.63 -24.09 -9.10
N THR A 101 27.46 -24.21 -10.13
CA THR A 101 28.70 -23.46 -10.31
C THR A 101 28.67 -22.69 -11.63
N CYS A 102 28.57 -21.36 -11.53
CA CYS A 102 29.11 -20.48 -12.56
C CYS A 102 30.60 -20.28 -12.21
N ASP A 103 31.46 -21.17 -12.69
CA ASP A 103 32.90 -20.86 -12.82
C ASP A 103 33.11 -19.93 -14.03
#